data_AF-B4IXK5-F1
#
_entry.id   AF-B4IXK5-F1
#
_cell.length_a   1.000
_cell.length_b   1.000
_cell.length_c   1.000
_cell.angle_alpha   90.00
_cell.angle_beta   90.00
_cell.angle_gamma   90.00
#
_symmetry.space_group_name_H-M   'P 1'
#
loop_
_entity.id
_entity.type
_entity.pdbx_description
1 polymer ?
#
loop_
_entity_poly.entity_id
_entity_poly.type
_entity_poly.pdbx_seq_one_letter_code
_entity_poly.pdbx_strand_id
1 'polypeptide(L)'
;MSPRIILIVFAASIIILLINYGIYIWFWKETTPIFISDEKYFNTTLAKILKPRWPGSFGHSEVLNFLIEELQELGFAAVRDELFDQIPFTNVLGIINMEASDFILLSCHYDSKFTKSNAFYVGATDGAVSCAILLSIAKSLKTFLTGEFSKRKDIGLMLTFFDGHESFEDETQDTNSLNGSRRFALEETIPLKSIELIITLNLIGAPNHIYMSHYDNTYLLHKLMANIEQQLKKAGQLTDCHQLFHNLKDHDSDIEDDHYPFLEEGS
;
A
#
# COMPACT_ATOMS: atom_id res chain seq x y z
N MET A 1 54.51 -23.73 33.47
CA MET A 1 53.88 -24.10 32.17
C MET A 1 54.93 -23.91 31.09
N SER A 2 55.14 -24.87 30.18
CA SER A 2 56.22 -24.72 29.18
C SER A 2 55.87 -23.62 28.16
N PRO A 3 56.85 -22.89 27.61
CA PRO A 3 56.61 -21.84 26.60
C PRO A 3 55.83 -22.34 25.38
N ARG A 4 55.99 -23.63 25.04
CA ARG A 4 55.26 -24.30 23.96
C ARG A 4 53.77 -24.46 24.26
N ILE A 5 53.41 -24.75 25.51
CA ILE A 5 52.01 -24.89 25.91
C ILE A 5 51.30 -23.52 25.89
N ILE A 6 51.99 -22.46 26.32
CA ILE A 6 51.46 -21.09 26.27
C ILE A 6 51.19 -20.67 24.82
N LEU A 7 52.12 -20.98 23.91
CA LEU A 7 51.95 -20.67 22.48
C LEU A 7 50.77 -21.42 21.85
N ILE A 8 50.59 -22.70 22.19
CA ILE A 8 49.48 -23.52 21.70
C ILE A 8 48.13 -22.99 22.21
N VAL A 9 48.04 -22.65 23.50
CA VAL A 9 46.81 -22.08 24.08
C VAL A 9 46.49 -20.72 23.46
N PHE A 10 47.50 -19.87 23.25
CA PHE A 10 47.31 -18.57 22.63
C PHE A 10 46.85 -18.68 21.17
N ALA A 11 47.43 -19.59 20.39
CA ALA A 11 47.02 -19.86 19.02
C ALA A 11 45.58 -20.41 18.95
N ALA A 12 45.22 -21.33 19.85
CA ALA A 12 43.86 -21.87 19.94
C ALA A 12 42.83 -20.78 20.27
N SER A 13 43.14 -19.86 21.19
CA SER A 13 42.26 -18.74 21.54
C SER A 13 42.03 -17.78 20.36
N ILE A 14 43.07 -17.50 19.56
CA ILE A 14 42.94 -16.68 18.34
C ILE A 14 42.04 -17.37 17.32
N ILE A 15 42.20 -18.69 17.11
CA ILE A 15 41.37 -19.46 16.18
C ILE A 15 39.90 -19.42 16.61
N ILE A 16 39.60 -19.59 17.89
CA ILE A 16 38.24 -19.53 18.43
C ILE A 16 37.63 -18.13 18.23
N LEU A 17 38.40 -17.06 18.46
CA LEU A 17 37.97 -15.69 18.20
C LEU A 17 37.65 -15.46 16.72
N LEU A 18 38.49 -15.94 15.81
CA LEU A 18 38.26 -15.82 14.37
C LEU A 18 37.03 -16.61 13.91
N ILE A 19 36.79 -17.79 14.47
CA ILE A 19 35.59 -18.60 14.19
C ILE A 19 34.34 -17.87 14.70
N ASN A 20 34.35 -17.41 15.95
CA ASN A 20 33.22 -16.65 16.52
C ASN A 20 32.95 -15.36 15.76
N TYR A 21 33.99 -14.65 15.32
CA TYR A 21 33.86 -13.47 14.49
C TYR A 21 33.31 -13.79 13.09
N GLY A 22 33.73 -14.90 12.48
CA GLY A 22 33.19 -15.39 11.22
C GLY A 22 31.71 -15.79 11.33
N ILE A 23 31.32 -16.47 12.41
CA ILE A 23 29.92 -16.81 12.72
C ILE A 23 29.12 -15.53 12.99
N TYR A 24 29.68 -14.57 13.73
CA TYR A 24 29.06 -13.27 13.97
C TYR A 24 28.81 -12.55 12.64
N ILE A 25 29.80 -12.42 11.76
CA ILE A 25 29.61 -11.82 10.43
C ILE A 25 28.57 -12.58 9.62
N TRP A 26 28.57 -13.91 9.66
CA TRP A 26 27.62 -14.72 8.90
C TRP A 26 26.18 -14.58 9.42
N PHE A 27 25.99 -14.53 10.74
CA PHE A 27 24.69 -14.27 11.37
C PHE A 27 24.22 -12.81 11.18
N TRP A 28 25.14 -11.85 11.19
CA TRP A 28 24.85 -10.42 11.04
C TRP A 28 24.90 -9.93 9.60
N LYS A 29 25.16 -10.83 8.64
CA LYS A 29 24.89 -10.54 7.24
C LYS A 29 23.39 -10.62 7.05
N GLU A 30 22.69 -9.58 7.51
CA GLU A 30 21.36 -9.26 7.03
C GLU A 30 21.47 -9.23 5.51
N THR A 31 20.91 -10.26 4.87
CA THR A 31 20.68 -10.21 3.43
C THR A 31 19.73 -9.05 3.24
N THR A 32 20.26 -7.89 2.84
CA THR A 32 19.41 -6.81 2.37
C THR A 32 18.53 -7.41 1.28
N PRO A 33 17.20 -7.48 1.48
CA PRO A 33 16.33 -8.05 0.48
C PRO A 33 16.55 -7.26 -0.80
N ILE A 34 17.04 -7.92 -1.84
CA ILE A 34 17.16 -7.31 -3.15
C ILE A 34 15.74 -7.14 -3.64
N PHE A 35 15.24 -5.90 -3.60
CA PHE A 35 13.95 -5.56 -4.17
C PHE A 35 14.09 -5.63 -5.70
N ILE A 36 13.55 -6.69 -6.29
CA ILE A 36 13.46 -6.83 -7.73
C ILE A 36 12.11 -6.24 -8.14
N SER A 37 12.16 -5.12 -8.87
CA SER A 37 10.96 -4.57 -9.50
C SER A 37 10.39 -5.61 -10.48
N ASP A 38 9.16 -6.06 -10.24
CA ASP A 38 8.43 -6.93 -11.17
C ASP A 38 7.52 -6.07 -12.05
N GLU A 39 8.14 -5.32 -12.95
CA GLU A 39 7.44 -4.43 -13.89
C GLU A 39 6.47 -5.22 -14.79
N LYS A 40 6.80 -6.48 -15.10
CA LYS A 40 5.90 -7.36 -15.85
C LYS A 40 4.60 -7.58 -15.08
N TYR A 41 4.70 -7.94 -13.79
CA TYR A 41 3.53 -8.10 -12.94
C TYR A 41 2.70 -6.82 -12.86
N PHE A 42 3.35 -5.66 -12.65
CA PHE A 42 2.68 -4.36 -12.64
C PHE A 42 1.91 -4.11 -13.95
N ASN A 43 2.58 -4.24 -15.09
CA ASN A 43 1.96 -4.00 -16.41
C ASN A 43 0.80 -4.96 -16.69
N THR A 44 0.92 -6.24 -16.32
CA THR A 44 -0.18 -7.21 -16.50
C THR A 44 -1.34 -6.93 -15.56
N THR A 45 -1.07 -6.47 -14.34
CA THR A 45 -2.09 -6.10 -13.35
C THR A 45 -2.84 -4.85 -13.81
N LEU A 46 -2.11 -3.81 -14.22
CA LEU A 46 -2.70 -2.59 -14.76
C LEU A 46 -3.57 -2.89 -15.98
N ALA A 47 -3.12 -3.75 -16.91
CA ALA A 47 -3.91 -4.11 -18.08
C ALA A 47 -5.24 -4.83 -17.74
N LYS A 48 -5.31 -5.56 -16.62
CA LYS A 48 -6.56 -6.18 -16.14
C LYS A 48 -7.52 -5.16 -15.53
N ILE A 49 -6.99 -4.10 -14.89
CA ILE A 49 -7.76 -3.04 -14.22
C ILE A 49 -8.17 -1.92 -15.19
N LEU A 50 -7.33 -1.59 -16.16
CA LEU A 50 -7.44 -0.43 -17.05
C LEU A 50 -8.49 -0.61 -18.14
N LYS A 51 -9.75 -0.60 -17.71
CA LYS A 51 -10.95 -0.67 -18.54
C LYS A 51 -12.04 0.21 -17.93
N PRO A 52 -13.11 0.53 -18.67
CA PRO A 52 -14.25 1.23 -18.09
C PRO A 52 -14.90 0.35 -17.02
N ARG A 53 -15.00 0.92 -15.81
CA ARG A 53 -15.32 0.17 -14.59
C ARG A 53 -16.13 1.02 -13.62
N TRP A 54 -17.05 1.84 -14.11
CA TRP A 54 -18.00 2.52 -13.24
C TRP A 54 -18.95 1.50 -12.57
N PRO A 55 -19.47 1.81 -11.37
CA PRO A 55 -20.34 0.90 -10.63
C PRO A 55 -21.53 0.44 -11.47
N GLY A 56 -21.79 -0.87 -11.46
CA GLY A 56 -22.83 -1.51 -12.28
C GLY A 56 -22.44 -1.86 -13.73
N SER A 57 -21.24 -1.48 -14.20
CA SER A 57 -20.73 -1.92 -15.50
C SER A 57 -20.18 -3.35 -15.46
N PHE A 58 -20.09 -4.00 -16.63
CA PHE A 58 -19.45 -5.32 -16.75
C PHE A 58 -17.97 -5.26 -16.36
N GLY A 59 -17.25 -4.21 -16.78
CA GLY A 59 -15.84 -4.05 -16.45
C GLY A 59 -15.59 -3.87 -14.95
N HIS A 60 -16.51 -3.21 -14.23
CA HIS A 60 -16.45 -3.11 -12.76
C HIS A 60 -16.52 -4.49 -12.09
N SER A 61 -17.46 -5.34 -12.51
CA SER A 61 -17.58 -6.71 -12.00
C SER A 61 -16.36 -7.57 -12.34
N GLU A 62 -15.78 -7.42 -13.53
CA GLU A 62 -14.53 -8.10 -13.91
C GLU A 62 -13.36 -7.67 -13.02
N VAL A 63 -13.22 -6.36 -12.75
CA VAL A 63 -12.15 -5.83 -11.90
C VAL A 63 -12.34 -6.27 -10.45
N LEU A 64 -13.55 -6.19 -9.90
CA LEU A 64 -13.86 -6.69 -8.55
C LEU A 64 -13.45 -8.16 -8.39
N ASN A 65 -13.87 -9.02 -9.32
CA ASN A 65 -13.52 -10.44 -9.29
C ASN A 65 -12.00 -10.65 -9.37
N PHE A 66 -11.34 -9.92 -10.28
CA PHE A 66 -9.89 -9.95 -10.41
C PHE A 66 -9.18 -9.54 -9.11
N LEU A 67 -9.60 -8.46 -8.46
CA LEU A 67 -8.99 -8.00 -7.20
C LEU A 67 -9.11 -9.07 -6.10
N ILE A 68 -10.28 -9.70 -5.97
CA ILE A 68 -10.51 -10.78 -5.00
C ILE A 68 -9.59 -11.98 -5.28
N GLU A 69 -9.53 -12.45 -6.52
CA GLU A 69 -8.69 -13.57 -6.93
C GLU A 69 -7.20 -13.27 -6.70
N GLU A 70 -6.76 -12.09 -7.10
CA GLU A 70 -5.35 -11.69 -6.99
C GLU A 70 -4.93 -11.51 -5.53
N LEU A 71 -5.77 -10.93 -4.67
CA LEU A 71 -5.49 -10.85 -3.23
C LEU A 71 -5.35 -12.23 -2.59
N GLN A 72 -6.20 -13.19 -2.95
CA GLN A 72 -6.09 -14.58 -2.48
C GLN A 72 -4.81 -15.24 -2.97
N GLU A 73 -4.44 -15.06 -4.24
CA GLU A 73 -3.18 -15.54 -4.80
C GLU A 73 -1.95 -14.93 -4.11
N LEU A 74 -2.05 -13.68 -3.66
CA LEU A 74 -1.02 -12.98 -2.91
C LEU A 74 -0.94 -13.41 -1.43
N GLY A 75 -1.93 -14.15 -0.93
CA GLY A 75 -1.95 -14.71 0.42
C GLY A 75 -2.73 -13.87 1.45
N PHE A 76 -3.56 -12.94 0.99
CA PHE A 76 -4.46 -12.16 1.84
C PHE A 76 -5.78 -12.92 2.05
N ALA A 77 -6.41 -12.71 3.21
CA ALA A 77 -7.83 -12.99 3.36
C ALA A 77 -8.61 -11.91 2.57
N ALA A 78 -9.22 -12.30 1.45
CA ALA A 78 -9.97 -11.39 0.59
C ALA A 78 -11.45 -11.36 0.99
N VAL A 79 -11.99 -10.17 1.24
CA VAL A 79 -13.37 -9.92 1.68
C VAL A 79 -14.04 -8.97 0.70
N ARG A 80 -15.28 -9.29 0.34
CA ARG A 80 -16.21 -8.36 -0.32
C ARG A 80 -17.03 -7.70 0.77
N ASP A 81 -16.88 -6.40 0.93
CA ASP A 81 -17.69 -5.59 1.83
C ASP A 81 -18.77 -4.93 0.97
N GLU A 82 -19.92 -5.61 0.88
CA GLU A 82 -21.03 -5.27 -0.03
C GLU A 82 -21.94 -4.21 0.60
N LEU A 83 -22.12 -3.10 -0.11
CA LEU A 83 -23.03 -2.01 0.24
C LEU A 83 -24.31 -2.15 -0.58
N PHE A 84 -25.39 -2.56 0.06
CA PHE A 84 -26.71 -2.62 -0.57
C PHE A 84 -27.44 -1.28 -0.41
N ASP A 85 -27.16 -0.33 -1.30
CA ASP A 85 -28.00 0.85 -1.52
C ASP A 85 -28.66 0.79 -2.92
N GLN A 86 -29.18 1.90 -3.45
CA GLN A 86 -29.79 1.98 -4.79
C GLN A 86 -28.86 1.51 -5.91
N ILE A 87 -27.54 1.68 -5.72
CA ILE A 87 -26.48 1.11 -6.57
C ILE A 87 -25.63 0.22 -5.65
N PRO A 88 -25.45 -1.07 -5.98
CA PRO A 88 -24.64 -1.94 -5.16
C PRO A 88 -23.16 -1.58 -5.35
N PHE A 89 -22.58 -0.95 -4.32
CA PHE A 89 -21.14 -0.77 -4.24
C PHE A 89 -20.52 -1.96 -3.50
N THR A 90 -19.28 -2.30 -3.78
CA THR A 90 -18.57 -3.37 -3.09
C THR A 90 -17.12 -2.99 -2.89
N ASN A 91 -16.77 -2.63 -1.67
CA ASN A 91 -15.37 -2.49 -1.27
C ASN A 91 -14.70 -3.87 -1.35
N VAL A 92 -13.45 -3.91 -1.79
CA VAL A 92 -12.62 -5.12 -1.76
C VAL A 92 -11.52 -4.95 -0.73
N LEU A 93 -11.47 -5.85 0.26
CA LEU A 93 -10.51 -5.80 1.35
C LEU A 93 -9.58 -7.01 1.28
N GLY A 94 -8.27 -6.79 1.32
CA GLY A 94 -7.26 -7.82 1.50
C GLY A 94 -6.62 -7.67 2.88
N ILE A 95 -6.72 -8.69 3.73
CA ILE A 95 -6.30 -8.59 5.14
C ILE A 95 -5.24 -9.66 5.48
N ILE A 96 -4.15 -9.24 6.12
CA ILE A 96 -3.22 -10.11 6.84
C ILE A 96 -3.30 -9.79 8.34
N ASN A 97 -3.34 -10.83 9.16
CA ASN A 97 -3.53 -10.78 10.62
C ASN A 97 -4.87 -10.13 11.01
N MET A 98 -5.98 -10.73 10.60
CA MET A 98 -7.34 -10.24 10.85
C MET A 98 -7.68 -10.04 12.34
N GLU A 99 -7.01 -10.75 13.23
CA GLU A 99 -7.20 -10.65 14.69
C GLU A 99 -6.19 -9.69 15.37
N ALA A 100 -5.44 -8.90 14.60
CA ALA A 100 -4.49 -7.93 15.16
C ALA A 100 -5.20 -6.83 15.94
N SER A 101 -4.52 -6.25 16.94
CA SER A 101 -5.04 -5.10 17.68
C SER A 101 -5.04 -3.82 16.84
N ASP A 102 -4.03 -3.67 15.98
CA ASP A 102 -3.78 -2.45 15.22
C ASP A 102 -3.55 -2.77 13.73
N PHE A 103 -3.84 -1.81 12.84
CA PHE A 103 -3.77 -1.99 11.40
C PHE A 103 -3.10 -0.80 10.71
N ILE A 104 -2.26 -1.13 9.71
CA ILE A 104 -1.91 -0.19 8.64
C ILE A 104 -2.86 -0.46 7.47
N LEU A 105 -3.50 0.59 6.97
CA LEU A 105 -4.43 0.54 5.85
C LEU A 105 -3.82 1.28 4.64
N LEU A 106 -3.64 0.56 3.54
CA LEU A 106 -3.27 1.14 2.25
C LEU A 106 -4.49 1.11 1.33
N SER A 107 -4.89 2.26 0.78
CA SER A 107 -6.11 2.34 -0.03
C SER A 107 -5.93 2.98 -1.41
N CYS A 108 -6.84 2.61 -2.30
CA CYS A 108 -7.15 3.27 -3.58
C CYS A 108 -8.66 3.11 -3.80
N HIS A 109 -9.22 3.80 -4.79
CA HIS A 109 -10.52 3.46 -5.35
C HIS A 109 -10.36 2.68 -6.66
N TYR A 110 -11.20 1.68 -6.88
CA TYR A 110 -11.13 0.86 -8.10
C TYR A 110 -12.26 1.14 -9.09
N ASP A 111 -13.26 1.95 -8.76
CA ASP A 111 -14.22 2.42 -9.74
C ASP A 111 -13.58 3.41 -10.72
N SER A 112 -14.30 3.73 -11.78
CA SER A 112 -13.96 4.83 -12.69
C SER A 112 -15.17 5.71 -12.85
N LYS A 113 -14.98 7.01 -13.07
CA LYS A 113 -16.09 7.93 -13.28
C LYS A 113 -16.98 7.51 -14.45
N PHE A 114 -18.29 7.46 -14.22
CA PHE A 114 -19.25 7.38 -15.31
C PHE A 114 -19.43 8.76 -15.95
N THR A 115 -19.25 8.84 -17.26
CA THR A 115 -19.56 10.06 -18.02
C THR A 115 -20.40 9.68 -19.25
N LYS A 116 -21.52 10.36 -19.45
CA LYS A 116 -22.39 10.24 -20.64
C LYS A 116 -21.66 10.61 -21.91
N SER A 117 -20.73 11.57 -21.81
CA SER A 117 -19.90 12.03 -22.90
C SER A 117 -18.79 11.03 -23.28
N ASN A 118 -18.35 10.18 -22.34
CA ASN A 118 -17.30 9.19 -22.56
C ASN A 118 -17.52 7.91 -21.74
N ALA A 119 -18.37 7.02 -22.26
CA ALA A 119 -18.55 5.67 -21.74
C ALA A 119 -17.32 4.76 -21.91
N PHE A 120 -16.20 5.25 -22.43
CA PHE A 120 -14.93 4.52 -22.50
C PHE A 120 -13.88 5.11 -21.57
N TYR A 121 -14.27 5.99 -20.64
CA TYR A 121 -13.36 6.52 -19.64
C TYR A 121 -12.81 5.38 -18.79
N VAL A 122 -11.48 5.31 -18.68
CA VAL A 122 -10.77 4.22 -18.00
C VAL A 122 -10.06 4.67 -16.73
N GLY A 123 -10.11 5.95 -16.32
CA GLY A 123 -9.46 6.44 -15.10
C GLY A 123 -8.05 5.87 -14.89
N ALA A 124 -7.09 6.19 -15.78
CA ALA A 124 -5.78 5.56 -15.76
C ALA A 124 -4.98 5.97 -14.50
N THR A 125 -4.82 7.27 -14.30
CA THR A 125 -4.17 7.84 -13.11
C THR A 125 -5.10 7.91 -11.92
N ASP A 126 -6.40 7.89 -12.20
CA ASP A 126 -7.51 8.04 -11.28
C ASP A 126 -8.01 6.65 -10.87
N GLY A 127 -7.35 6.10 -9.85
CA GLY A 127 -7.60 4.75 -9.33
C GLY A 127 -6.81 3.61 -9.97
N ALA A 128 -6.75 3.47 -11.31
CA ALA A 128 -6.22 2.23 -11.93
C ALA A 128 -4.74 1.96 -11.62
N VAL A 129 -3.88 2.97 -11.80
CA VAL A 129 -2.45 2.87 -11.46
C VAL A 129 -2.26 2.67 -9.96
N SER A 130 -3.01 3.38 -9.12
CA SER A 130 -2.95 3.24 -7.65
C SER A 130 -3.25 1.81 -7.21
N CYS A 131 -4.30 1.20 -7.74
CA CYS A 131 -4.66 -0.16 -7.40
C CYS A 131 -3.64 -1.19 -7.92
N ALA A 132 -3.06 -0.96 -9.10
CA ALA A 132 -1.94 -1.78 -9.58
C ALA A 132 -0.69 -1.64 -8.68
N ILE A 133 -0.41 -0.43 -8.16
CA ILE A 133 0.69 -0.20 -7.20
C ILE A 133 0.46 -1.00 -5.92
N LEU A 134 -0.74 -1.00 -5.33
CA LEU A 134 -1.02 -1.75 -4.10
C LEU A 134 -0.79 -3.25 -4.28
N LEU A 135 -1.27 -3.84 -5.38
CA LEU A 135 -1.03 -5.25 -5.69
C LEU A 135 0.46 -5.53 -5.96
N SER A 136 1.17 -4.62 -6.62
CA SER A 136 2.63 -4.74 -6.83
C SER A 136 3.41 -4.67 -5.50
N ILE A 137 3.01 -3.82 -4.55
CA ILE A 137 3.60 -3.79 -3.21
C ILE A 137 3.41 -5.13 -2.52
N ALA A 138 2.18 -5.65 -2.52
CA ALA A 138 1.87 -6.97 -1.96
C ALA A 138 2.69 -8.09 -2.62
N LYS A 139 2.82 -8.06 -3.96
CA LYS A 139 3.61 -9.02 -4.72
C LYS A 139 5.09 -8.98 -4.33
N SER A 140 5.68 -7.80 -4.32
CA SER A 140 7.11 -7.63 -4.01
C SER A 140 7.43 -7.96 -2.55
N LEU A 141 6.50 -7.73 -1.63
CA LEU A 141 6.66 -8.02 -0.22
C LEU A 141 6.11 -9.40 0.20
N LYS A 142 5.58 -10.20 -0.74
CA LYS A 142 4.86 -11.45 -0.46
C LYS A 142 5.60 -12.37 0.51
N THR A 143 6.88 -12.63 0.28
CA THR A 143 7.69 -13.51 1.15
C THR A 143 7.75 -13.02 2.60
N PHE A 144 7.88 -11.72 2.81
CA PHE A 144 7.86 -11.11 4.14
C PHE A 144 6.45 -11.16 4.75
N LEU A 145 5.45 -10.74 3.97
CA LEU A 145 4.05 -10.65 4.39
C LEU A 145 3.47 -12.01 4.81
N THR A 146 3.69 -13.07 4.02
CA THR A 146 3.21 -14.42 4.34
C THR A 146 4.12 -15.17 5.31
N GLY A 147 5.32 -14.65 5.59
CA GLY A 147 6.38 -15.32 6.35
C GLY A 147 6.55 -14.81 7.78
N GLU A 148 7.25 -13.68 7.94
CA GLU A 148 7.55 -13.10 9.25
C GLU A 148 6.37 -12.27 9.76
N PHE A 149 5.80 -11.44 8.90
CA PHE A 149 4.72 -10.53 9.26
C PHE A 149 3.44 -11.27 9.67
N SER A 150 3.10 -12.38 9.01
CA SER A 150 1.93 -13.23 9.33
C SER A 150 1.95 -13.86 10.73
N LYS A 151 3.08 -13.79 11.44
CA LYS A 151 3.23 -14.30 12.81
C LYS A 151 3.00 -13.22 13.88
N ARG A 152 2.90 -11.95 13.47
CA ARG A 152 2.58 -10.84 14.37
C ARG A 152 1.12 -10.93 14.80
N LYS A 153 0.84 -10.44 16.01
CA LYS A 153 -0.51 -10.41 16.61
C LYS A 153 -0.95 -9.01 17.03
N ASP A 154 0.00 -8.10 17.07
CA ASP A 154 -0.19 -6.71 17.43
C ASP A 154 -0.54 -5.86 16.20
N ILE A 155 -0.03 -6.21 15.01
CA ILE A 155 -0.26 -5.41 13.80
C ILE A 155 -0.69 -6.25 12.59
N GLY A 156 -1.70 -5.76 11.88
CA GLY A 156 -2.17 -6.26 10.60
C GLY A 156 -1.94 -5.27 9.45
N LEU A 157 -2.08 -5.79 8.24
CA LEU A 157 -2.04 -4.99 7.00
C LEU A 157 -3.35 -5.19 6.27
N MET A 158 -4.00 -4.08 5.93
CA MET A 158 -5.20 -4.06 5.11
C MET A 158 -4.92 -3.33 3.80
N LEU A 159 -5.21 -3.99 2.68
CA LEU A 159 -5.32 -3.35 1.38
C LEU A 159 -6.79 -3.13 1.08
N THR A 160 -7.18 -1.88 0.88
CA THR A 160 -8.59 -1.51 0.70
C THR A 160 -8.78 -0.86 -0.66
N PHE A 161 -9.62 -1.48 -1.49
CA PHE A 161 -10.01 -0.97 -2.79
C PHE A 161 -11.45 -0.48 -2.65
N PHE A 162 -11.61 0.82 -2.43
CA PHE A 162 -12.92 1.45 -2.26
C PHE A 162 -13.72 1.47 -3.57
N ASP A 163 -15.03 1.42 -3.42
CA ASP A 163 -15.99 1.54 -4.51
C ASP A 163 -16.87 2.78 -4.33
N GLY A 164 -17.40 3.30 -5.44
CA GLY A 164 -18.24 4.50 -5.42
C GLY A 164 -17.52 5.75 -4.93
N HIS A 165 -16.21 5.86 -5.22
CA HIS A 165 -15.44 7.09 -5.01
C HIS A 165 -16.01 8.22 -5.85
N GLU A 166 -16.35 7.93 -7.11
CA GLU A 166 -16.82 8.93 -8.06
C GLU A 166 -18.30 9.26 -7.94
N SER A 167 -18.62 10.55 -8.06
CA SER A 167 -19.99 11.00 -8.24
C SER A 167 -20.53 10.71 -9.65
N PHE A 168 -21.84 10.50 -9.77
CA PHE A 168 -22.52 10.39 -11.07
C PHE A 168 -22.76 11.79 -11.69
N GLU A 169 -22.56 11.92 -13.00
CA GLU A 169 -22.56 13.21 -13.73
C GLU A 169 -23.86 14.04 -13.62
N ASP A 170 -25.00 13.41 -13.32
CA ASP A 170 -26.30 14.11 -13.22
C ASP A 170 -26.61 14.65 -11.81
N GLU A 171 -25.75 14.38 -10.83
CA GLU A 171 -26.05 14.67 -9.44
C GLU A 171 -25.27 15.90 -8.97
N THR A 172 -26.03 16.93 -8.61
CA THR A 172 -25.52 18.26 -8.21
C THR A 172 -25.10 18.33 -6.74
N GLN A 173 -25.03 17.17 -6.06
CA GLN A 173 -24.68 17.08 -4.64
C GLN A 173 -23.42 16.22 -4.47
N ASP A 174 -22.42 16.79 -3.75
CA ASP A 174 -21.21 16.09 -3.29
C ASP A 174 -21.51 14.90 -2.36
N THR A 175 -22.76 14.69 -1.95
CA THR A 175 -23.15 13.59 -1.05
C THR A 175 -23.08 12.21 -1.69
N ASN A 176 -22.83 12.12 -3.00
CA ASN A 176 -22.91 10.87 -3.76
C ASN A 176 -21.54 10.36 -4.22
N SER A 177 -20.44 10.93 -3.71
CA SER A 177 -19.08 10.41 -3.83
C SER A 177 -18.64 9.73 -2.53
N LEU A 178 -17.53 9.00 -2.60
CA LEU A 178 -16.89 8.35 -1.45
C LEU A 178 -17.80 7.35 -0.71
N ASN A 179 -18.77 6.74 -1.41
CA ASN A 179 -19.79 5.89 -0.78
C ASN A 179 -19.16 4.70 -0.02
N GLY A 180 -18.17 4.05 -0.64
CA GLY A 180 -17.43 2.93 -0.06
C GLY A 180 -16.67 3.30 1.20
N SER A 181 -15.91 4.39 1.19
CA SER A 181 -15.12 4.86 2.33
C SER A 181 -15.99 5.47 3.44
N ARG A 182 -17.05 6.22 3.10
CA ARG A 182 -18.04 6.72 4.07
C ARG A 182 -18.68 5.60 4.85
N ARG A 183 -19.14 4.54 4.16
CA ARG A 183 -19.75 3.38 4.83
C ARG A 183 -18.73 2.61 5.67
N PHE A 184 -17.51 2.45 5.16
CA PHE A 184 -16.43 1.79 5.90
C PHE A 184 -16.18 2.51 7.23
N ALA A 185 -16.08 3.84 7.19
CA ALA A 185 -15.84 4.67 8.37
C ALA A 185 -17.05 4.63 9.33
N LEU A 186 -18.24 4.91 8.81
CA LEU A 186 -19.49 5.01 9.58
C LEU A 186 -19.81 3.73 10.36
N GLU A 187 -19.55 2.57 9.78
CA GLU A 187 -19.89 1.30 10.40
C GLU A 187 -18.72 0.59 11.04
N GLU A 188 -17.58 1.27 11.10
CA GLU A 188 -16.36 0.75 11.68
C GLU A 188 -16.08 -0.67 11.19
N THR A 189 -16.02 -0.87 9.85
CA THR A 189 -15.75 -2.18 9.22
C THR A 189 -14.56 -2.88 9.89
N ILE A 190 -13.58 -2.08 10.33
CA ILE A 190 -12.78 -2.35 11.52
C ILE A 190 -12.90 -1.15 12.49
N PRO A 191 -12.69 -1.36 13.81
CA PRO A 191 -12.70 -0.25 14.77
C PRO A 191 -11.73 0.85 14.33
N LEU A 192 -12.19 2.09 14.12
CA LEU A 192 -11.34 3.14 13.56
C LEU A 192 -10.11 3.44 14.42
N LYS A 193 -10.25 3.30 15.74
CA LYS A 193 -9.16 3.42 16.72
C LYS A 193 -8.06 2.37 16.59
N SER A 194 -8.32 1.28 15.87
CA SER A 194 -7.29 0.28 15.55
C SER A 194 -6.47 0.66 14.32
N ILE A 195 -6.87 1.69 13.56
CA ILE A 195 -6.15 2.11 12.36
C ILE A 195 -5.07 3.12 12.77
N GLU A 196 -3.81 2.67 12.78
CA GLU A 196 -2.66 3.50 13.16
C GLU A 196 -2.24 4.45 12.04
N LEU A 197 -2.49 4.05 10.79
CA LEU A 197 -2.09 4.80 9.60
C LEU A 197 -2.94 4.41 8.39
N ILE A 198 -3.47 5.42 7.71
CA ILE A 198 -4.08 5.32 6.39
C ILE A 198 -3.14 5.96 5.38
N ILE A 199 -2.81 5.24 4.31
CA ILE A 199 -2.11 5.78 3.13
C ILE A 199 -3.01 5.56 1.91
N THR A 200 -3.62 6.63 1.42
CA THR A 200 -4.49 6.62 0.25
C THR A 200 -3.72 7.05 -1.00
N LEU A 201 -3.79 6.25 -2.06
CA LEU A 201 -3.12 6.49 -3.33
C LEU A 201 -4.16 6.93 -4.36
N ASN A 202 -4.04 8.17 -4.84
CA ASN A 202 -4.85 8.66 -5.95
C ASN A 202 -4.02 9.55 -6.91
N LEU A 203 -4.51 9.71 -8.14
CA LEU A 203 -3.95 10.57 -9.18
C LEU A 203 -2.48 10.28 -9.52
N ILE A 204 -2.08 9.00 -9.48
CA ILE A 204 -0.70 8.56 -9.73
C ILE A 204 -0.51 8.12 -11.19
N GLY A 205 0.58 8.55 -11.84
CA GLY A 205 1.02 8.04 -13.15
C GLY A 205 1.29 9.12 -14.19
N ALA A 206 0.87 10.36 -13.95
CA ALA A 206 1.26 11.50 -14.76
C ALA A 206 2.74 11.87 -14.55
N PRO A 207 3.42 12.44 -15.57
CA PRO A 207 4.81 12.84 -15.45
C PRO A 207 4.99 14.03 -14.48
N ASN A 208 6.13 14.10 -13.80
CA ASN A 208 6.56 15.24 -12.99
C ASN A 208 5.62 15.64 -11.83
N HIS A 209 4.82 14.69 -11.32
CA HIS A 209 3.97 14.92 -10.15
C HIS A 209 4.78 15.03 -8.85
N ILE A 210 4.37 15.90 -7.93
CA ILE A 210 5.02 16.09 -6.63
C ILE A 210 4.01 15.87 -5.50
N TYR A 211 4.45 15.25 -4.41
CA TYR A 211 3.65 15.02 -3.21
C TYR A 211 4.21 15.84 -2.04
N MET A 212 3.32 16.58 -1.37
CA MET A 212 3.61 17.35 -0.17
C MET A 212 2.91 16.75 1.06
N SER A 213 3.32 17.17 2.25
CA SER A 213 2.66 16.72 3.48
C SER A 213 1.47 17.63 3.78
N HIS A 214 0.27 17.04 3.79
CA HIS A 214 -0.98 17.75 4.09
C HIS A 214 -1.38 17.71 5.56
N TYR A 215 -0.85 16.76 6.34
CA TYR A 215 -1.23 16.55 7.75
C TYR A 215 -0.05 16.64 8.71
N ASP A 216 -0.23 17.37 9.81
CA ASP A 216 0.81 17.55 10.83
C ASP A 216 1.14 16.25 11.58
N ASN A 217 0.13 15.43 11.89
CA ASN A 217 0.29 14.16 12.61
C ASN A 217 1.08 13.11 11.82
N THR A 218 1.02 13.12 10.48
CA THR A 218 1.76 12.19 9.61
C THR A 218 2.99 12.81 8.94
N TYR A 219 3.34 14.07 9.25
CA TYR A 219 4.48 14.78 8.66
C TYR A 219 5.81 14.01 8.76
N LEU A 220 6.06 13.34 9.88
CA LEU A 220 7.30 12.56 10.06
C LEU A 220 7.36 11.34 9.13
N LEU A 221 6.22 10.73 8.82
CA LEU A 221 6.12 9.62 7.87
C LEU A 221 6.33 10.11 6.43
N HIS A 222 5.75 11.26 6.07
CA HIS A 222 6.03 11.90 4.78
C HIS A 222 7.52 12.23 4.61
N LYS A 223 8.13 12.81 5.66
CA LYS A 223 9.57 13.09 5.68
C LYS A 223 10.41 11.81 5.55
N LEU A 224 9.96 10.71 6.13
CA LEU A 224 10.61 9.40 5.95
C LEU A 224 10.55 8.96 4.48
N MET A 225 9.40 9.08 3.81
CA MET A 225 9.26 8.78 2.37
C MET A 225 10.22 9.61 1.51
N ALA A 226 10.29 10.93 1.75
CA ALA A 226 11.24 11.81 1.05
C ALA A 226 12.70 11.40 1.31
N ASN A 227 13.06 11.00 2.53
CA ASN A 227 14.40 10.52 2.84
C ASN A 227 14.72 9.18 2.18
N ILE A 228 13.75 8.27 2.06
CA ILE A 228 13.91 6.99 1.37
C ILE A 228 14.16 7.24 -0.12
N GLU A 229 13.36 8.09 -0.77
CA GLU A 229 13.56 8.47 -2.18
C GLU A 229 14.99 8.99 -2.42
N GLN A 230 15.46 9.91 -1.59
CA GLN A 230 16.81 10.48 -1.71
C GLN A 230 17.91 9.43 -1.51
N GLN A 231 17.71 8.46 -0.61
CA GLN A 231 18.65 7.37 -0.42
C GLN A 231 18.70 6.43 -1.62
N LEU A 232 17.54 6.03 -2.15
CA LEU A 232 17.45 5.19 -3.34
C LEU A 232 18.07 5.90 -4.57
N LYS A 233 17.83 7.21 -4.72
CA LYS A 233 18.45 8.04 -5.77
C LYS A 233 19.97 8.06 -5.66
N LYS A 234 20.51 8.30 -4.46
CA LYS A 234 21.97 8.28 -4.19
C LYS A 234 22.60 6.90 -4.40
N ALA A 235 21.84 5.84 -4.14
CA ALA A 235 22.26 4.46 -4.36
C ALA A 235 22.19 4.03 -5.83
N GLY A 236 21.67 4.88 -6.74
CA GLY A 236 21.47 4.54 -8.14
C GLY A 236 20.38 3.48 -8.37
N GLN A 237 19.45 3.35 -7.42
CA GLN A 237 18.35 2.38 -7.47
C GLN A 237 17.06 2.96 -8.07
N LEU A 238 17.03 4.28 -8.31
CA LEU A 238 15.98 4.95 -9.08
C LEU A 238 16.52 5.30 -10.46
N THR A 239 15.63 5.29 -11.46
CA THR A 239 15.89 5.92 -12.74
C THR A 239 16.17 7.41 -12.56
N ASP A 240 16.74 8.06 -13.57
CA ASP A 240 16.88 9.52 -13.54
C ASP A 240 15.49 10.16 -13.68
N CYS A 241 14.85 10.39 -12.54
CA CYS A 241 13.52 10.96 -12.41
C CYS A 241 13.52 12.24 -11.56
N HIS A 242 12.46 13.02 -11.72
CA HIS A 242 12.16 14.14 -10.86
C HIS A 242 11.88 13.66 -9.43
N GLN A 243 12.07 14.54 -8.46
CA GLN A 243 11.77 14.22 -7.07
C GLN A 243 10.25 14.22 -6.83
N LEU A 244 9.74 13.10 -6.35
CA LEU A 244 8.34 12.87 -6.02
C LEU A 244 7.98 13.49 -4.67
N PHE A 245 8.69 13.14 -3.60
CA PHE A 245 8.30 13.51 -2.23
C PHE A 245 9.12 14.70 -1.74
N HIS A 246 8.45 15.82 -1.46
CA HIS A 246 9.08 17.05 -0.98
C HIS A 246 8.86 17.24 0.51
N ASN A 247 9.89 17.70 1.23
CA ASN A 247 9.79 18.06 2.66
C ASN A 247 9.10 19.43 2.85
N LEU A 248 8.01 19.66 2.14
CA LEU A 248 7.19 20.86 2.22
C LEU A 248 5.88 20.53 2.94
N LYS A 249 5.36 21.53 3.66
CA LYS A 249 4.07 21.48 4.35
C LYS A 249 3.07 22.28 3.53
N ASP A 250 1.93 21.69 3.25
CA ASP A 250 0.79 22.38 2.66
C ASP A 250 -0.50 21.92 3.33
N HIS A 251 -0.71 22.42 4.55
CA HIS A 251 -1.85 22.04 5.41
C HIS A 251 -3.17 22.71 5.00
N ASP A 252 -3.15 23.60 4.01
CA ASP A 252 -4.27 24.45 3.64
C ASP A 252 -4.97 24.03 2.33
N SER A 253 -4.50 22.95 1.68
CA SER A 253 -4.87 22.62 0.28
C SER A 253 -5.13 21.13 0.02
N ASP A 254 -5.61 20.39 1.01
CA ASP A 254 -5.94 18.99 0.78
C ASP A 254 -7.16 18.80 -0.12
N ILE A 255 -7.22 17.66 -0.81
CA ILE A 255 -8.27 17.31 -1.77
C ILE A 255 -9.21 16.30 -1.13
N GLU A 256 -10.52 16.53 -1.22
CA GLU A 256 -11.53 15.55 -0.78
C GLU A 256 -11.36 14.24 -1.54
N ASP A 257 -11.09 13.17 -0.79
CA ASP A 257 -10.75 11.82 -1.28
C ASP A 257 -11.13 10.80 -0.19
N ASP A 258 -10.92 9.50 -0.43
CA ASP A 258 -11.38 8.40 0.42
C ASP A 258 -10.83 8.39 1.86
N HIS A 259 -9.82 9.21 2.18
CA HIS A 259 -9.38 9.41 3.57
C HIS A 259 -10.25 10.38 4.37
N TYR A 260 -11.03 11.25 3.72
CA TYR A 260 -11.86 12.25 4.40
C TYR A 260 -12.87 11.64 5.39
N PRO A 261 -13.62 10.57 5.05
CA PRO A 261 -14.58 10.01 5.99
C PRO A 261 -13.95 9.51 7.30
N PHE A 262 -12.69 9.09 7.27
CA PHE A 262 -11.95 8.67 8.46
C PHE A 262 -11.63 9.86 9.37
N LEU A 263 -11.25 11.00 8.77
CA LEU A 263 -11.00 12.24 9.49
C LEU A 263 -12.28 12.82 10.12
N GLU A 264 -13.42 12.72 9.44
CA GLU A 264 -14.73 13.16 9.95
C GLU A 264 -15.17 12.35 11.18
N GLU A 265 -14.96 11.03 11.16
CA GLU A 265 -15.29 10.13 12.27
C GLU A 265 -14.24 10.12 13.40
N GLY A 266 -13.15 10.88 13.26
CA GLY A 266 -12.17 11.12 14.32
C GLY A 266 -11.12 10.03 14.50
N SER A 267 -10.67 9.41 13.40
CA SER A 267 -9.49 8.52 13.39
C SER A 267 -8.18 9.27 13.63
#